data_AF-A0AA41H889-F1
#
_entry.id   AF-A0AA41H889-F1
#
_cell.length_a   1.000
_cell.length_b   1.000
_cell.length_c   1.000
_cell.angle_alpha   90.00
_cell.angle_beta   90.00
_cell.angle_gamma   90.00
#
_symmetry.space_group_name_H-M   'P 1'
#
loop_
_entity.id
_entity.type
_entity.pdbx_description
1 polymer ?
#
loop_
_entity_poly.entity_id
_entity_poly.type
_entity_poly.pdbx_seq_one_letter_code
_entity_poly.pdbx_strand_id
1 'polypeptide(L)'
;MNSRQKKQAEALAALSAADRVRLERLAALAQVTAEHLWPEVWQYGFDDVEESVQADLDADADIAAGRTIPHEEVMAQARRILEAHVKPKRKTG
;
A
#
# COMPACT_ATOMS: atom_id res chain seq x y z
N MET A 1 10.08 -21.38 14.02
CA MET A 1 10.41 -19.94 13.94
C MET A 1 11.74 -19.81 13.23
N ASN A 2 11.76 -19.17 12.05
CA ASN A 2 12.98 -19.07 11.25
C ASN A 2 13.92 -17.98 11.79
N SER A 3 15.21 -18.06 11.47
CA SER A 3 16.24 -17.12 11.96
C SER A 3 15.88 -15.66 11.71
N ARG A 4 15.21 -15.34 10.59
CA ARG A 4 14.70 -14.01 10.27
C ARG A 4 13.59 -13.55 11.23
N GLN A 5 12.62 -14.41 11.53
CA GLN A 5 11.52 -14.09 12.45
C GLN A 5 12.04 -13.84 13.87
N LYS A 6 13.08 -14.59 14.28
CA LYS A 6 13.74 -14.37 15.58
C LYS A 6 14.43 -13.00 15.64
N LYS A 7 15.18 -12.62 14.61
CA LYS A 7 15.81 -11.29 14.52
C LYS A 7 14.79 -10.17 14.54
N GLN A 8 13.67 -10.32 13.82
CA GLN A 8 12.59 -9.34 13.84
C GLN A 8 11.98 -9.18 15.22
N ALA A 9 11.71 -10.27 15.94
CA ALA A 9 11.16 -10.21 17.29
C ALA A 9 12.15 -9.58 18.30
N GLU A 10 13.43 -9.95 18.22
CA GLU A 10 14.49 -9.37 19.06
C GLU A 10 14.62 -7.87 18.83
N ALA A 11 14.56 -7.44 17.57
CA ALA A 11 14.66 -6.02 17.24
C ALA A 11 13.41 -5.21 17.59
N LEU A 12 12.22 -5.80 17.46
CA LEU A 12 10.98 -5.20 17.97
C LEU A 12 11.08 -4.95 19.48
N ALA A 13 11.58 -5.93 20.22
CA ALA A 13 11.80 -5.81 21.66
C ALA A 13 12.89 -4.80 22.03
N ALA A 14 13.84 -4.54 21.11
CA ALA A 14 14.93 -3.60 21.29
C ALA A 14 14.62 -2.18 20.79
N LEU A 15 13.41 -1.91 20.28
CA LEU A 15 13.01 -0.57 19.85
C LEU A 15 13.13 0.44 21.00
N SER A 16 13.53 1.67 20.65
CA SER A 16 13.46 2.77 21.60
C SER A 16 12.01 3.06 22.00
N ALA A 17 11.80 3.69 23.16
CA ALA A 17 10.45 4.09 23.57
C ALA A 17 9.79 5.03 22.55
N ALA A 18 10.59 5.91 21.92
CA ALA A 18 10.11 6.82 20.89
C ALA A 18 9.67 6.08 19.62
N ASP A 19 10.49 5.13 19.15
CA ASP A 19 10.16 4.34 17.95
C ASP A 19 8.97 3.43 18.19
N ARG A 20 8.80 2.92 19.42
CA ARG A 20 7.63 2.13 19.78
C ARG A 20 6.34 2.95 19.74
N VAL A 21 6.36 4.17 20.29
CA VAL A 21 5.22 5.10 20.19
C VAL A 21 4.94 5.49 18.73
N ARG A 22 6.00 5.69 17.93
CA ARG A 22 5.89 5.96 16.49
C ARG A 22 5.19 4.79 15.78
N LEU A 23 5.62 3.55 16.04
CA LEU A 23 5.04 2.33 15.47
C LEU A 23 3.57 2.15 15.89
N GLU A 24 3.25 2.33 17.17
CA GLU A 24 1.88 2.23 17.68
C GLU A 24 0.95 3.27 17.05
N ARG A 25 1.43 4.50 16.86
CA ARG A 25 0.68 5.56 16.17
C ARG A 25 0.41 5.20 14.71
N LEU A 26 1.41 4.70 13.98
CA LEU A 26 1.24 4.30 12.58
C LEU A 26 0.28 3.12 12.44
N ALA A 27 0.41 2.14 13.32
CA ALA A 27 -0.49 0.98 13.34
C ALA A 27 -1.95 1.41 13.58
N ALA A 28 -2.18 2.38 14.48
CA ALA A 28 -3.51 2.94 14.70
C ALA A 28 -4.07 3.68 13.47
N LEU A 29 -3.22 4.43 12.74
CA LEU A 29 -3.62 5.10 11.50
C LEU A 29 -3.98 4.10 10.39
N ALA A 30 -3.17 3.05 10.23
CA ALA A 30 -3.39 1.97 9.28
C ALA A 30 -4.43 0.93 9.73
N GLN A 31 -5.06 1.11 10.90
CA GLN A 31 -6.06 0.21 11.49
C GLN A 31 -5.58 -1.24 11.67
N VAL A 32 -4.30 -1.42 11.99
CA VAL A 32 -3.66 -2.73 12.25
C VAL A 32 -2.97 -2.72 13.63
N THR A 33 -2.46 -3.87 14.07
CA THR A 33 -1.64 -3.92 15.30
C THR A 33 -0.18 -3.58 14.98
N ALA A 34 0.57 -3.09 15.98
CA ALA A 34 1.99 -2.77 15.83
C ALA A 34 2.82 -3.99 15.41
N GLU A 35 2.47 -5.18 15.90
CA GLU A 35 3.12 -6.44 15.52
C GLU A 35 2.85 -6.82 14.07
N HIS A 36 1.68 -6.45 13.54
CA HIS A 36 1.33 -6.69 12.14
C HIS A 36 2.06 -5.73 11.19
N LEU A 37 2.22 -4.47 11.59
CA LEU A 37 2.92 -3.44 10.81
C LEU A 37 4.46 -3.60 10.88
N TRP A 38 4.98 -4.16 11.98
CA TRP A 38 6.42 -4.27 12.22
C TRP A 38 7.25 -4.92 11.09
N PRO A 39 6.82 -6.03 10.46
CA PRO A 39 7.60 -6.64 9.37
C PRO A 39 7.89 -5.69 8.21
N GLU A 40 6.97 -4.78 7.90
CA GLU A 40 7.12 -3.77 6.85
C GLU A 40 8.09 -2.68 7.30
N VAL A 41 7.90 -2.14 8.50
CA VAL A 41 8.81 -1.13 9.10
C VAL A 41 10.23 -1.68 9.22
N TRP A 42 10.38 -2.95 9.57
CA TRP A 42 11.68 -3.63 9.62
C TRP A 42 12.34 -3.77 8.25
N GLN A 43 11.55 -3.97 7.20
CA GLN A 43 12.05 -4.23 5.85
C GLN A 43 12.36 -2.94 5.08
N TYR A 44 11.48 -1.94 5.20
CA TYR A 44 11.51 -0.71 4.42
C TYR A 44 11.95 0.51 5.24
N GLY A 45 11.87 0.43 6.57
CA GLY A 45 12.13 1.56 7.46
C GLY A 45 10.85 2.30 7.82
N PHE A 46 10.95 3.20 8.81
CA PHE A 46 9.79 3.99 9.22
C PHE A 46 9.33 4.92 8.12
N ASP A 47 10.22 5.74 7.55
CA ASP A 47 9.85 6.83 6.65
C ASP A 47 9.04 6.33 5.43
N ASP A 48 9.47 5.23 4.80
CA ASP A 48 8.77 4.60 3.66
C ASP A 48 7.36 4.11 4.07
N VAL A 49 7.23 3.52 5.26
CA VAL A 49 5.93 3.03 5.76
C VAL A 49 5.02 4.20 6.14
N GLU A 50 5.56 5.28 6.69
CA GLU A 50 4.78 6.50 6.99
C GLU A 50 4.24 7.13 5.70
N GLU A 51 5.06 7.22 4.66
CA GLU A 51 4.64 7.72 3.35
C GLU A 51 3.53 6.83 2.76
N SER A 52 3.68 5.51 2.84
CA SER A 52 2.66 4.57 2.33
C SER A 52 1.34 4.70 3.09
N VAL A 53 1.36 4.74 4.42
CA VAL A 53 0.14 4.92 5.23
C VAL A 53 -0.53 6.25 4.94
N GLN A 54 0.25 7.32 4.75
CA GLN A 54 -0.31 8.62 4.40
C GLN A 54 -0.93 8.60 2.99
N ALA A 55 -0.29 7.93 2.02
CA ALA A 55 -0.81 7.79 0.67
C ALA A 55 -2.15 7.03 0.65
N ASP A 56 -2.31 6.00 1.48
CA ASP A 56 -3.58 5.28 1.62
C ASP A 56 -4.69 6.18 2.19
N LEU A 57 -4.37 6.95 3.24
CA LEU A 57 -5.32 7.91 3.83
C LEU A 57 -5.74 9.01 2.84
N ASP A 58 -4.79 9.52 2.06
CA ASP A 58 -5.05 10.52 1.03
C ASP A 58 -5.92 9.94 -0.09
N ALA A 59 -5.66 8.68 -0.50
CA ALA A 59 -6.46 7.97 -1.48
C ALA A 59 -7.90 7.75 -1.00
N ASP A 60 -8.09 7.34 0.25
CA ASP A 60 -9.42 7.20 0.85
C ASP A 60 -10.16 8.55 0.90
N ALA A 61 -9.45 9.65 1.20
CA ALA A 61 -10.02 10.99 1.18
C ALA A 61 -10.41 11.45 -0.23
N ASP A 62 -9.61 11.10 -1.25
CA ASP A 62 -9.92 11.37 -2.66
C ASP A 62 -11.15 10.59 -3.12
N ILE A 63 -11.26 9.31 -2.73
CA ILE A 63 -12.42 8.47 -3.00
C ILE A 63 -13.67 9.07 -2.34
N ALA A 64 -13.60 9.40 -1.05
CA ALA A 64 -14.72 9.99 -0.31
C ALA A 64 -15.18 11.34 -0.86
N ALA A 65 -14.25 12.12 -1.40
CA ALA A 65 -14.55 13.40 -2.04
C ALA A 65 -15.01 13.29 -3.50
N GLY A 66 -15.08 12.08 -4.07
CA GLY A 66 -15.43 11.86 -5.47
C GLY A 66 -14.41 12.44 -6.46
N ARG A 67 -13.14 12.55 -6.06
CA ARG A 67 -12.03 13.04 -6.91
C ARG A 67 -11.41 11.95 -7.79
N THR A 68 -11.83 10.69 -7.62
CA THR A 68 -11.36 9.54 -8.40
C THR A 68 -12.33 9.20 -9.53
N ILE A 69 -11.82 8.51 -10.57
CA ILE A 69 -12.64 8.00 -11.67
C ILE A 69 -12.97 6.52 -11.38
N PRO A 70 -14.22 6.08 -11.50
CA PRO A 70 -14.58 4.68 -11.34
C PRO A 70 -13.81 3.77 -12.29
N HIS A 71 -13.41 2.59 -11.80
CA HIS A 71 -12.67 1.61 -12.59
C HIS A 71 -13.34 1.28 -13.93
N GLU A 72 -14.67 1.14 -13.95
CA GLU A 72 -15.43 0.82 -15.16
C GLU A 72 -15.29 1.89 -16.24
N GLU A 73 -15.28 3.17 -15.84
CA GLU A 73 -15.11 4.30 -16.75
C GLU A 73 -13.69 4.33 -17.33
N VAL A 74 -12.68 4.12 -16.47
CA VAL A 74 -11.27 3.99 -16.90
C VAL A 74 -11.14 2.87 -17.93
N MET A 75 -11.73 1.69 -17.66
CA MET A 75 -11.64 0.54 -18.58
C MET A 75 -12.46 0.74 -19.86
N ALA A 76 -13.59 1.43 -19.80
CA ALA A 76 -14.36 1.80 -20.99
C ALA A 76 -13.56 2.77 -21.88
N GLN A 77 -12.91 3.76 -21.29
CA GLN A 77 -12.04 4.69 -22.03
C GLN A 77 -10.82 3.97 -22.62
N ALA A 78 -10.17 3.10 -21.85
CA ALA A 78 -9.05 2.29 -22.33
C ALA A 78 -9.44 1.42 -23.54
N ARG A 79 -10.61 0.76 -23.49
CA ARG A 79 -11.13 -0.02 -24.64
C ARG A 79 -11.34 0.84 -25.88
N ARG A 80 -11.95 2.03 -25.75
CA ARG A 80 -12.13 2.95 -26.89
C ARG A 80 -10.78 3.36 -27.51
N ILE A 81 -9.76 3.61 -26.69
CA ILE A 81 -8.41 3.93 -27.19
C ILE A 81 -7.84 2.76 -27.99
N LEU A 82 -7.96 1.53 -27.49
CA LEU A 82 -7.49 0.34 -28.19
C LEU A 82 -8.23 0.12 -29.50
N GLU A 83 -9.56 0.23 -29.52
CA GLU A 83 -10.37 0.08 -30.74
C GLU A 83 -9.99 1.08 -31.83
N ALA A 84 -9.62 2.31 -31.45
CA ALA A 84 -9.23 3.36 -32.39
C ALA A 84 -7.82 3.16 -32.99
N HIS A 85 -6.91 2.48 -32.30
CA HIS A 85 -5.48 2.45 -32.66
C HIS A 85 -4.92 1.06 -32.95
N VAL A 86 -5.57 -0.01 -32.49
CA VAL A 86 -5.10 -1.38 -32.70
C VAL A 86 -5.68 -1.92 -34.00
N LYS A 87 -4.80 -2.40 -34.89
CA LYS A 87 -5.25 -3.11 -36.10
C LYS A 87 -5.94 -4.43 -35.69
N PRO A 88 -7.19 -4.68 -36.10
CA PRO A 88 -7.82 -5.96 -35.85
C PRO A 88 -7.03 -7.06 -36.56
N LYS A 89 -6.66 -8.11 -35.81
CA LYS A 89 -6.00 -9.28 -36.37
C LYS A 89 -6.99 -9.94 -37.34
N ARG A 90 -6.64 -10.01 -38.64
CA ARG A 90 -7.41 -10.78 -39.63
C ARG A 90 -7.51 -12.22 -39.13
N LYS A 91 -8.74 -12.73 -38.95
CA LYS A 91 -8.97 -14.18 -38.84
C LYS A 91 -8.59 -14.79 -40.18
N THR A 92 -7.39 -15.36 -40.27
CA THR A 92 -7.06 -16.28 -41.37
C THR A 92 -7.91 -17.53 -41.15
N GLY A 93 -8.88 -17.73 -42.03
CA GLY A 93 -9.59 -19.00 -42.19
C GLY A 93 -8.73 -20.01 -42.92
#